data_AF-A0A7S2CZV7-F1
#
_entry.id   AF-A0A7S2CZV7-F1
#
_cell.length_a   1.000
_cell.length_b   1.000
_cell.length_c   1.000
_cell.angle_alpha   90.00
_cell.angle_beta   90.00
_cell.angle_gamma   90.00
#
_symmetry.space_group_name_H-M   'P 1'
#
loop_
_entity.id
_entity.type
_entity.pdbx_description
1 polymer ?
#
loop_
_entity_poly.entity_id
_entity_poly.type
_entity_poly.pdbx_seq_one_letter_code
_entity_poly.pdbx_strand_id
1 'polypeptide(L)'
;QQVLVRLFSLLHAVALADIEDCTSRDVTSVAAFKYELVDATALDSESLRAVKRSQAKVELVFQWIQQLIVENIDNNVLRIPSPLLSRAFQEIANGMVAFHESMKIST
;
A
#
# COMPACT_ATOMS: atom_id res chain seq x y z
N GLN A 1 -4.27 -5.45 16.65
CA GLN A 1 -2.80 -5.25 16.56
C GLN A 1 -2.24 -6.09 15.40
N GLN A 2 -2.42 -5.64 14.14
CA GLN A 2 -1.76 -6.14 12.91
C GLN A 2 -1.91 -5.10 11.77
N VAL A 3 -1.86 -3.80 12.07
CA VAL A 3 -2.22 -2.74 11.10
C VAL A 3 -1.25 -2.71 9.90
N LEU A 4 0.04 -2.91 10.15
CA LEU A 4 1.08 -2.90 9.11
C LEU A 4 0.83 -3.97 8.03
N VAL A 5 0.55 -5.21 8.44
CA VAL A 5 0.27 -6.33 7.51
C VAL A 5 -0.94 -6.04 6.63
N ARG A 6 -1.98 -5.42 7.22
CA ARG A 6 -3.20 -5.06 6.50
C ARG A 6 -2.95 -3.94 5.49
N LEU A 7 -2.16 -2.94 5.84
CA LEU A 7 -1.75 -1.89 4.91
C LEU A 7 -0.93 -2.46 3.75
N PHE A 8 -0.05 -3.44 3.98
CA PHE A 8 0.66 -4.13 2.90
C PHE A 8 -0.29 -4.97 2.01
N SER A 9 -1.28 -5.65 2.60
CA SER A 9 -2.32 -6.35 1.84
C SER A 9 -3.12 -5.38 0.97
N LEU A 10 -3.50 -4.22 1.52
CA LEU A 10 -4.19 -3.17 0.79
C LEU A 10 -3.30 -2.57 -0.31
N LEU A 11 -2.03 -2.27 -0.02
CA LEU A 11 -1.06 -1.73 -0.98
C LEU A 11 -0.95 -2.65 -2.20
N HIS A 12 -0.86 -3.96 -1.97
CA HIS A 12 -0.78 -4.94 -3.04
C HIS A 12 -2.03 -4.93 -3.93
N ALA A 13 -3.22 -4.93 -3.32
CA ALA A 13 -4.47 -4.90 -4.07
C ALA A 13 -4.65 -3.60 -4.88
N VAL A 14 -4.33 -2.43 -4.31
CA VAL A 14 -4.46 -1.16 -5.04
C VAL A 14 -3.39 -1.00 -6.13
N ALA A 15 -2.18 -1.51 -5.91
CA ALA A 15 -1.13 -1.51 -6.93
C ALA A 15 -1.51 -2.40 -8.11
N LEU A 16 -2.03 -3.60 -7.85
CA LEU A 16 -2.46 -4.49 -8.92
C LEU A 16 -3.69 -3.94 -9.65
N ALA A 17 -4.62 -3.29 -8.93
CA ALA A 17 -5.74 -2.60 -9.55
C ALA A 17 -5.28 -1.51 -10.52
N ASP A 18 -4.30 -0.69 -10.14
CA ASP A 18 -3.78 0.38 -10.99
C ASP A 18 -3.08 -0.18 -12.25
N ILE A 19 -2.36 -1.30 -12.11
CA ILE A 19 -1.73 -2.00 -13.23
C ILE A 19 -2.79 -2.60 -14.17
N GLU A 20 -3.87 -3.18 -13.63
CA GLU A 20 -4.96 -3.79 -14.40
C GLU A 20 -5.84 -2.76 -15.12
N ASP A 21 -6.10 -1.59 -14.50
CA ASP A 21 -7.03 -0.55 -15.00
C ASP A 21 -6.58 0.10 -16.32
N CYS A 22 -5.36 -0.19 -16.80
CA CYS A 22 -4.87 0.25 -18.10
C CYS A 22 -5.62 -0.39 -19.30
N THR A 23 -6.25 -1.56 -19.14
CA THR A 23 -6.84 -2.32 -20.27
C THR A 23 -8.37 -2.25 -20.40
N SER A 24 -9.11 -1.88 -19.35
CA SER A 24 -10.58 -1.91 -19.35
C SER A 24 -11.18 -0.61 -18.80
N ARG A 25 -12.07 0.06 -19.55
CA ARG A 25 -12.75 1.30 -19.11
C ARG A 25 -13.81 1.08 -18.02
N ASP A 26 -14.09 -0.16 -17.66
CA ASP A 26 -15.05 -0.53 -16.63
C ASP A 26 -14.34 -0.78 -15.29
N VAL A 27 -14.47 0.18 -14.36
CA VAL A 27 -13.94 0.07 -12.99
C VAL A 27 -14.45 -1.18 -12.25
N THR A 28 -15.59 -1.74 -12.70
CA THR A 28 -16.19 -2.98 -12.17
C THR A 28 -15.56 -4.27 -12.71
N SER A 29 -14.75 -4.21 -13.78
CA SER A 29 -14.07 -5.39 -14.35
C SER A 29 -12.67 -5.65 -13.79
N VAL A 30 -12.10 -4.70 -13.04
CA VAL A 30 -10.79 -4.86 -12.40
C VAL A 30 -10.84 -6.03 -11.42
N ALA A 31 -10.07 -7.09 -11.72
CA ALA A 31 -10.04 -8.31 -10.92
C ALA A 31 -9.45 -8.04 -9.54
N ALA A 32 -8.59 -7.03 -9.43
CA ALA A 32 -7.94 -6.67 -8.19
C ALA A 32 -8.89 -6.22 -7.06
N PHE A 33 -10.04 -5.62 -7.39
CA PHE A 33 -11.06 -5.30 -6.38
C PHE A 33 -11.81 -6.52 -5.84
N LYS A 34 -11.59 -7.71 -6.43
CA LYS A 34 -12.14 -8.98 -5.96
C LYS A 34 -11.18 -9.74 -5.04
N TYR A 35 -9.93 -9.28 -4.88
CA TYR A 35 -9.01 -9.93 -3.96
C TYR A 35 -9.50 -9.81 -2.53
N GLU A 36 -9.43 -10.93 -1.81
CA GLU A 36 -9.69 -10.95 -0.39
C GLU A 36 -8.56 -10.21 0.33
N LEU A 37 -8.89 -9.06 0.89
CA LEU A 37 -7.99 -8.30 1.73
C LEU A 37 -7.95 -8.90 3.13
N VAL A 38 -6.76 -8.94 3.72
CA VAL A 38 -6.60 -9.39 5.10
C VAL A 38 -7.30 -8.39 6.04
N ASP A 39 -8.48 -8.78 6.55
CA ASP A 39 -9.31 -8.01 7.50
C ASP A 39 -9.51 -6.53 7.10
N ALA A 40 -10.11 -6.32 5.92
CA ALA A 40 -10.40 -4.98 5.38
C ALA A 40 -11.30 -4.13 6.29
N THR A 41 -12.21 -4.78 7.01
CA THR A 41 -13.19 -4.15 7.90
C THR A 41 -12.59 -3.52 9.14
N ALA A 42 -11.36 -3.86 9.48
CA ALA A 42 -10.65 -3.28 10.62
C ALA A 42 -9.83 -2.03 10.28
N LEU A 43 -9.79 -1.62 9.01
CA LEU A 43 -9.46 -0.24 8.64
C LEU A 43 -10.72 0.61 8.80
N ASP A 44 -10.57 1.82 9.34
CA ASP A 44 -11.71 2.69 9.55
C ASP A 44 -12.35 3.08 8.20
N SER A 45 -13.68 3.26 8.24
CA SER A 45 -14.47 3.55 7.04
C SER A 45 -14.07 4.85 6.32
N GLU A 46 -13.43 5.78 7.04
CA GLU A 46 -12.95 7.04 6.49
C GLU A 46 -11.66 6.83 5.68
N SER A 47 -10.70 6.07 6.21
CA SER A 47 -9.50 5.64 5.50
C SER A 47 -9.84 4.87 4.23
N LEU A 48 -10.77 3.92 4.28
CA LEU A 48 -11.21 3.19 3.09
C LEU A 48 -11.83 4.12 2.02
N ARG A 49 -12.61 5.12 2.46
CA ARG A 49 -13.14 6.16 1.56
C ARG A 49 -12.03 7.04 0.98
N ALA A 50 -11.02 7.39 1.76
CA ALA A 50 -9.89 8.20 1.30
C ALA A 50 -9.11 7.47 0.21
N VAL A 51 -8.84 6.18 0.39
CA VAL A 51 -8.19 5.34 -0.64
C VAL A 51 -9.06 5.26 -1.90
N LYS A 52 -10.36 5.01 -1.77
CA LYS A 52 -11.26 4.93 -2.93
C LYS A 52 -11.32 6.24 -3.74
N ARG A 53 -11.19 7.40 -3.09
CA ARG A 53 -11.26 8.72 -3.73
C ARG A 53 -9.92 9.24 -4.25
N SER A 54 -8.81 8.67 -3.78
CA SER A 54 -7.47 9.12 -4.19
C SER A 54 -7.21 8.79 -5.66
N GLN A 55 -6.59 9.75 -6.37
CA GLN A 55 -6.02 9.49 -7.70
C GLN A 55 -4.70 8.71 -7.60
N ALA A 56 -3.96 8.90 -6.50
CA ALA A 56 -2.70 8.23 -6.21
C ALA A 56 -2.91 7.27 -5.02
N LYS A 57 -3.58 6.15 -5.27
CA LYS A 57 -4.03 5.22 -4.21
C LYS A 57 -2.86 4.45 -3.62
N VAL A 58 -1.94 4.02 -4.49
CA VAL A 58 -0.74 3.28 -4.13
C VAL A 58 0.17 4.13 -3.26
N GLU A 59 0.45 5.36 -3.68
CA GLU A 59 1.27 6.32 -2.95
C GLU A 59 0.65 6.70 -1.60
N LEU A 60 -0.67 6.85 -1.53
CA LEU A 60 -1.37 7.14 -0.27
C LEU A 60 -1.17 6.02 0.76
N VAL A 61 -1.39 4.77 0.36
CA VAL A 61 -1.21 3.62 1.26
C VAL A 61 0.26 3.42 1.62
N PHE A 62 1.17 3.64 0.67
CA PHE A 62 2.61 3.63 0.91
C PHE A 62 3.04 4.66 1.96
N GLN A 63 2.49 5.87 1.90
CA GLN A 63 2.74 6.91 2.89
C GLN A 63 2.23 6.51 4.28
N TRP A 64 1.06 5.89 4.38
CA TRP A 64 0.53 5.40 5.66
C TRP A 64 1.40 4.30 6.29
N ILE A 65 1.96 3.41 5.48
CA ILE A 65 2.92 2.41 5.95
C ILE A 65 4.15 3.08 6.56
N GLN A 66 4.74 4.05 5.86
CA GLN A 66 5.91 4.77 6.37
C GLN A 66 5.59 5.55 7.65
N GLN A 67 4.46 6.26 7.68
CA GLN A 67 4.01 7.01 8.86
C GLN A 67 3.81 6.07 10.06
N LEU A 68 3.15 4.93 9.87
CA LEU A 68 2.96 3.94 10.93
C LEU A 68 4.30 3.43 11.47
N ILE A 69 5.28 3.18 10.61
CA ILE A 69 6.62 2.75 11.04
C ILE A 69 7.30 3.84 11.87
N VAL A 70 7.29 5.10 11.42
CA VAL A 70 7.86 6.25 12.14
C VAL A 70 7.22 6.45 13.52
N GLU A 71 5.89 6.45 13.58
CA GLU A 71 5.16 6.58 14.86
C GLU A 71 5.51 5.45 15.85
N ASN A 72 5.72 4.23 15.35
CA ASN A 72 6.09 3.10 16.22
C ASN A 72 7.57 3.13 16.66
N ILE A 73 8.44 3.84 15.94
CA ILE A 73 9.80 4.14 16.42
C ILE A 73 9.73 5.15 17.56
N ASP A 74 9.01 6.26 17.36
CA ASP A 74 8.87 7.33 18.37
C ASP A 74 8.20 6.81 19.65
N ASN A 75 7.17 5.97 19.51
CA ASN A 75 6.49 5.31 20.62
C ASN A 75 7.32 4.19 21.28
N ASN A 76 8.57 3.97 20.85
CA ASN A 76 9.48 2.94 21.36
C ASN A 76 8.97 1.49 21.21
N VAL A 77 7.99 1.26 20.34
CA VAL A 77 7.50 -0.09 19.98
C VAL A 77 8.54 -0.78 19.08
N LEU A 78 9.16 -0.04 18.17
CA LEU A 78 10.24 -0.50 17.30
C LEU A 78 11.60 -0.02 17.82
N ARG A 79 12.22 -0.81 18.69
CA ARG A 79 13.61 -0.59 19.16
C ARG A 79 14.61 -1.31 18.25
N ILE A 80 14.73 -0.83 17.02
CA ILE A 80 15.59 -1.43 15.99
C ILE A 80 16.77 -0.49 15.72
N PRO A 81 18.02 -0.99 15.59
CA PRO A 81 19.16 -0.19 15.17
C PRO A 81 18.92 0.53 13.83
N SER A 82 19.36 1.80 13.73
CA SER A 82 19.16 2.64 12.55
C SER A 82 19.55 1.98 11.21
N PRO A 83 20.66 1.22 11.09
CA PRO A 83 21.02 0.57 9.82
C PRO A 83 19.98 -0.45 9.32
N LEU A 84 19.35 -1.19 10.22
CA LEU A 84 18.32 -2.17 9.85
C LEU A 84 17.02 -1.47 9.44
N LEU A 85 16.70 -0.38 10.12
CA LEU A 85 15.55 0.43 9.77
C LEU A 85 15.72 1.11 8.40
N SER A 86 16.88 1.70 8.14
CA SER A 86 17.20 2.27 6.82
C SER A 86 17.09 1.23 5.71
N ARG A 87 17.57 0.00 5.97
CA ARG A 87 17.41 -1.11 5.02
C ARG A 87 15.94 -1.46 4.78
N ALA A 88 15.12 -1.51 5.82
CA ALA A 88 13.68 -1.79 5.67
C ALA A 88 12.99 -0.73 4.81
N PHE A 89 13.25 0.57 5.04
CA PHE A 89 12.75 1.65 4.18
C PHE A 89 13.25 1.54 2.74
N GLN A 90 14.51 1.15 2.55
CA GLN A 90 15.08 0.95 1.22
C GLN A 90 14.38 -0.17 0.45
N GLU A 91 14.14 -1.33 1.09
CA GLU A 91 13.41 -2.44 0.45
C GLU A 91 11.96 -2.04 0.10
N ILE A 92 11.30 -1.29 0.98
CA ILE A 92 9.95 -0.77 0.75
C ILE A 92 9.96 0.21 -0.45
N ALA A 93 10.94 1.11 -0.53
CA ALA A 93 11.11 2.03 -1.65
C ALA A 93 11.42 1.31 -2.97
N ASN A 94 12.25 0.26 -2.94
CA ASN A 94 12.51 -0.59 -4.11
C ASN A 94 11.21 -1.22 -4.66
N GLY A 95 10.27 -1.58 -3.77
CA GLY A 95 8.94 -2.05 -4.17
C GLY A 95 8.16 -1.02 -5.00
N MET A 96 8.22 0.26 -4.64
CA MET A 96 7.58 1.33 -5.42
C MET A 96 8.25 1.55 -6.77
N VAL A 97 9.58 1.44 -6.85
CA VAL A 97 10.29 1.47 -8.13
C VAL A 97 9.81 0.34 -9.02
N ALA A 98 9.73 -0.89 -8.50
CA ALA A 98 9.22 -2.04 -9.26
C ALA A 98 7.76 -1.86 -9.72
N PHE A 99 6.91 -1.27 -8.88
CA PHE A 99 5.54 -0.90 -9.25
C PHE A 99 5.52 0.09 -10.42
N HIS A 100 6.25 1.20 -10.33
CA HIS A 100 6.28 2.22 -11.40
C HIS A 100 6.90 1.68 -12.69
N GLU A 101 7.91 0.80 -12.63
CA GLU A 101 8.41 0.10 -13.82
C GLU A 101 7.34 -0.83 -14.42
N SER A 102 6.55 -1.52 -13.60
CA SER A 102 5.45 -2.37 -14.07
C SER A 102 4.35 -1.55 -14.76
N MET A 103 4.03 -0.37 -14.24
CA MET A 103 3.07 0.56 -14.86
C MET A 103 3.49 0.99 -16.27
N LYS A 104 4.80 1.23 -16.50
CA LYS A 104 5.32 1.58 -17.83
C LYS A 104 5.13 0.47 -18.86
N ILE A 105 5.13 -0.79 -18.41
CA ILE A 105 4.96 -1.96 -19.28
C ILE A 105 3.48 -2.29 -19.50
N SER A 106 2.62 -1.93 -18.55
CA SER A 106 1.17 -2.10 -18.66
C SER A 106 0.48 -1.09 -19.61
N THR A 107 1.16 0.02 -19.92
CA THR A 107 0.71 1.05 -20.89
C THR A 107 1.06 0.65 -22.32
#